data_AF-A0A1G3Z835-F1
#
_entry.id   AF-A0A1G3Z835-F1
#
_cell.length_a   1.000
_cell.length_b   1.000
_cell.length_c   1.000
_cell.angle_alpha   90.00
_cell.angle_beta   90.00
_cell.angle_gamma   90.00
#
_symmetry.space_group_name_H-M   'P 1'
#
loop_
_entity.id
_entity.type
_entity.pdbx_description
1 polymer ?
#
loop_
_entity_poly.entity_id
_entity_poly.type
_entity_poly.pdbx_seq_one_letter_code
_entity_poly.pdbx_strand_id
1 'polypeptide(L)'
;MGYIPPEWLNKQAEQLPRSAEPMPVGLERLLSARRARVQDLRQWCAEHLDGVAVGILEIGCGHGRFLVEAAMRFPEKVCVGLDVLSRRLRSGEEKRERRGLQNVFFVKAEAAEFVEAMPAKTFGAVYILFPDPWPKRKHAARRLIQNDFLTALAAKLVPGSKVFFRTDDKVYYKEACKRFSEHSHWSLDTHQPWPCDSTTYFEEVTGGYRSLVAVRNLLISAKTPCHWG
;
A
#
# COMPACT_ATOMS: atom_id res chain seq x y z
N MET A 1 8.59 6.27 13.84
CA MET A 1 9.52 5.80 12.80
C MET A 1 8.98 6.30 11.48
N GLY A 2 9.69 7.20 10.80
CA GLY A 2 9.16 7.89 9.62
C GLY A 2 9.50 7.14 8.34
N TYR A 3 8.51 6.99 7.45
CA TYR A 3 8.69 6.58 6.07
C TYR A 3 9.82 7.40 5.41
N ILE A 4 10.84 6.72 4.91
CA ILE A 4 11.88 7.30 4.04
C ILE A 4 11.42 6.99 2.62
N PRO A 5 10.94 7.99 1.85
CA PRO A 5 10.47 7.76 0.49
C PRO A 5 11.59 7.10 -0.35
N PRO A 6 11.32 6.02 -1.10
CA PRO A 6 12.33 5.33 -1.92
C PRO A 6 13.03 6.29 -2.90
N GLU A 7 12.28 7.26 -3.40
CA GLU A 7 12.73 8.39 -4.23
C GLU A 7 13.77 9.30 -3.56
N TRP A 8 13.81 9.40 -2.23
CA TRP A 8 14.84 10.16 -1.51
C TRP A 8 16.18 9.40 -1.49
N LEU A 9 16.12 8.07 -1.34
CA LEU A 9 17.29 7.19 -1.46
C LEU A 9 17.79 7.12 -2.91
N ASN A 10 16.87 7.06 -3.89
CA ASN A 10 17.21 6.98 -5.31
C ASN A 10 17.69 8.34 -5.87
N LYS A 11 17.07 9.47 -5.49
CA LYS A 11 17.54 10.81 -5.91
C LYS A 11 18.91 11.16 -5.35
N GLN A 12 19.25 10.72 -4.14
CA GLN A 12 20.63 10.86 -3.65
C GLN A 12 21.61 10.02 -4.46
N ALA A 13 21.22 8.81 -4.88
CA ALA A 13 22.05 7.98 -5.74
C ALA A 13 22.20 8.55 -7.18
N GLU A 14 21.17 9.22 -7.71
CA GLU A 14 21.16 9.81 -9.06
C GLU A 14 21.81 11.21 -9.14
N GLN A 15 21.83 11.98 -8.05
CA GLN A 15 22.43 13.33 -7.98
C GLN A 15 23.92 13.32 -7.66
N LEU A 16 24.49 12.16 -7.33
CA LEU A 16 25.93 12.02 -7.20
C LEU A 16 26.57 12.11 -8.59
N PRO A 17 27.68 12.84 -8.75
CA PRO A 17 28.41 12.84 -10.01
C PRO A 17 28.69 11.39 -10.41
N ARG A 18 28.58 11.06 -11.71
CA ARG A 18 28.95 9.73 -12.27
C ARG A 18 30.45 9.39 -12.10
N SER A 19 31.17 10.11 -11.24
CA SER A 19 32.53 9.82 -10.83
C SER A 19 32.54 8.81 -9.68
N ALA A 20 33.56 7.96 -9.68
CA ALA A 20 33.84 6.86 -8.76
C ALA A 20 34.11 7.28 -7.30
N GLU A 21 33.28 8.13 -6.70
CA GLU A 21 33.28 8.31 -5.25
C GLU A 21 32.52 7.13 -4.62
N PRO A 22 33.15 6.35 -3.72
CA PRO A 22 32.47 5.24 -3.06
C PRO A 22 31.31 5.76 -2.23
N MET A 23 30.16 5.09 -2.34
CA MET A 23 28.95 5.41 -1.58
C MET A 23 29.28 5.48 -0.07
N PRO A 24 28.70 6.45 0.68
CA PRO A 24 28.90 6.49 2.12
C PRO A 24 28.50 5.17 2.76
N VAL A 25 29.38 4.56 3.57
CA VAL A 25 29.20 3.22 4.18
C VAL A 25 27.84 3.06 4.88
N GLY A 26 27.34 4.12 5.52
CA GLY A 26 26.03 4.12 6.18
C GLY A 26 24.85 3.98 5.20
N LEU A 27 24.92 4.67 4.05
CA LEU A 27 23.91 4.59 2.99
C LEU A 27 23.96 3.22 2.32
N GLU A 28 25.16 2.72 2.02
CA GLU A 28 25.34 1.38 1.46
C GLU A 28 24.73 0.29 2.36
N ARG A 29 24.99 0.35 3.66
CA ARG A 29 24.40 -0.57 4.64
C ARG A 29 22.88 -0.50 4.67
N LEU A 30 22.29 0.71 4.62
CA LEU A 30 20.83 0.88 4.59
C LEU A 30 20.21 0.30 3.32
N LEU A 31 20.83 0.56 2.17
CA LEU A 31 20.40 0.02 0.88
C LEU A 31 20.54 -1.51 0.83
N SER A 32 21.63 -2.06 1.37
CA SER A 32 21.83 -3.50 1.49
C SER A 32 20.77 -4.15 2.37
N ALA A 33 20.50 -3.57 3.55
CA ALA A 33 19.45 -4.06 4.45
C ALA A 33 18.05 -3.99 3.82
N ARG A 34 17.76 -2.94 3.05
CA ARG A 34 16.51 -2.83 2.29
C ARG A 34 16.39 -3.93 1.23
N ARG A 35 17.46 -4.18 0.46
CA ARG A 35 17.49 -5.25 -0.55
C ARG A 35 17.23 -6.62 0.07
N ALA A 36 17.86 -6.91 1.21
CA ALA A 36 17.63 -8.16 1.95
C ALA A 36 16.16 -8.30 2.35
N ARG A 37 15.56 -7.27 2.97
CA ARG A 37 14.14 -7.29 3.33
C ARG A 37 13.21 -7.50 2.13
N VAL A 38 13.47 -6.83 1.01
CA VAL A 38 12.69 -7.02 -0.22
C VAL A 38 12.84 -8.45 -0.74
N GLN A 39 14.03 -9.04 -0.65
CA GLN A 39 14.25 -10.43 -1.04
C GLN A 39 13.50 -11.41 -0.14
N ASP A 40 13.54 -11.21 1.18
CA ASP A 40 12.77 -12.02 2.13
C ASP A 40 11.27 -11.93 1.85
N LEU A 41 10.76 -10.72 1.55
CA LEU A 41 9.36 -10.51 1.17
C LEU A 41 9.00 -11.18 -0.15
N ARG A 42 9.90 -11.23 -1.13
CA ARG A 42 9.68 -11.96 -2.39
C ARG A 42 9.52 -13.45 -2.14
N GLN A 43 10.40 -14.02 -1.30
CA GLN A 43 10.31 -15.42 -0.93
C GLN A 43 9.00 -15.70 -0.19
N TRP A 44 8.66 -14.88 0.81
CA TRP A 44 7.40 -15.00 1.53
C TRP A 44 6.18 -14.94 0.59
N CYS A 45 6.18 -14.01 -0.37
CA CYS A 45 5.10 -13.92 -1.35
C CYS A 45 5.01 -15.15 -2.26
N ALA A 46 6.15 -15.72 -2.67
CA ALA A 46 6.15 -16.95 -3.47
C ALA A 46 5.55 -18.14 -2.70
N GLU A 47 5.82 -18.22 -1.39
CA GLU A 47 5.30 -19.30 -0.54
C GLU A 47 3.81 -19.17 -0.23
N HIS A 48 3.29 -17.94 -0.10
CA HIS A 48 1.93 -17.70 0.44
C HIS A 48 0.95 -17.13 -0.58
N LEU A 49 1.43 -16.54 -1.68
CA LEU A 49 0.61 -15.85 -2.68
C LEU A 49 0.66 -16.49 -4.07
N ASP A 50 1.36 -17.63 -4.22
CA ASP A 50 1.33 -18.37 -5.47
C ASP A 50 -0.09 -18.87 -5.78
N GLY A 51 -0.50 -18.73 -7.04
CA GLY A 51 -1.86 -19.06 -7.49
C GLY A 51 -3.00 -18.20 -6.92
N VAL A 52 -2.73 -17.20 -6.08
CA VAL A 52 -3.77 -16.32 -5.51
C VAL A 52 -4.34 -15.42 -6.60
N ALA A 53 -5.62 -15.64 -6.92
CA ALA A 53 -6.38 -14.79 -7.82
C ALA A 53 -7.24 -13.79 -7.03
N VAL A 54 -6.79 -12.53 -6.95
CA VAL A 54 -7.56 -11.35 -6.46
C VAL A 54 -7.80 -11.33 -4.93
N GLY A 55 -6.72 -11.27 -4.16
CA GLY A 55 -6.74 -11.07 -2.71
C GLY A 55 -7.04 -9.64 -2.24
N ILE A 56 -7.02 -9.46 -0.92
CA ILE A 56 -7.19 -8.19 -0.20
C ILE A 56 -5.87 -7.82 0.51
N LEU A 57 -5.41 -6.59 0.32
CA LEU A 57 -4.24 -6.04 1.02
C LEU A 57 -4.69 -4.91 1.95
N GLU A 58 -4.26 -4.91 3.20
CA GLU A 58 -4.39 -3.76 4.12
C GLU A 58 -3.00 -3.21 4.46
N ILE A 59 -2.76 -1.94 4.15
CA ILE A 59 -1.51 -1.25 4.48
C ILE A 59 -1.72 -0.44 5.75
N GLY A 60 -0.90 -0.71 6.77
CA GLY A 60 -1.06 -0.12 8.09
C GLY A 60 -2.18 -0.82 8.88
N CYS A 61 -2.22 -2.15 8.85
CA CYS A 61 -3.32 -2.94 9.40
C CYS A 61 -3.49 -2.84 10.92
N GLY A 62 -2.53 -2.23 11.61
CA GLY A 62 -2.57 -2.05 13.05
C GLY A 62 -2.79 -3.38 13.77
N HIS A 63 -3.83 -3.43 14.60
CA HIS A 63 -4.19 -4.63 15.36
C HIS A 63 -4.94 -5.70 14.54
N GLY A 64 -5.04 -5.55 13.21
CA GLY A 64 -5.61 -6.54 12.30
C GLY A 64 -7.12 -6.72 12.42
N ARG A 65 -7.84 -5.77 13.03
CA ARG A 65 -9.30 -5.90 13.23
C ARG A 65 -10.04 -5.98 11.90
N PHE A 66 -9.82 -4.99 11.03
CA PHE A 66 -10.43 -4.94 9.71
C PHE A 66 -10.10 -6.20 8.91
N LEU A 67 -8.81 -6.55 8.82
CA LEU A 67 -8.39 -7.66 7.98
C LEU A 67 -8.99 -9.00 8.41
N VAL A 68 -9.09 -9.25 9.71
CA VAL A 68 -9.72 -10.48 10.23
C VAL A 68 -11.20 -10.53 9.88
N GLU A 69 -11.92 -9.42 10.00
CA GLU A 69 -13.33 -9.33 9.59
C GLU A 69 -13.49 -9.52 8.07
N ALA A 70 -12.59 -8.94 7.28
CA ALA A 70 -12.56 -9.14 5.82
C ALA A 70 -12.31 -10.62 5.46
N ALA A 71 -11.37 -11.28 6.14
CA ALA A 71 -11.05 -12.69 5.93
C ALA A 71 -12.21 -13.63 6.31
N MET A 72 -12.97 -13.31 7.36
CA MET A 72 -14.19 -14.04 7.71
C MET A 72 -15.29 -13.86 6.66
N ARG A 73 -15.43 -12.63 6.12
CA ARG A 73 -16.47 -12.29 5.14
C ARG A 73 -16.19 -12.86 3.75
N PHE A 74 -14.91 -12.97 3.38
CA PHE A 74 -14.45 -13.45 2.08
C PHE A 74 -13.50 -14.65 2.28
N PRO A 75 -14.02 -15.81 2.71
CA PRO A 75 -13.19 -16.99 2.98
C PRO A 75 -12.43 -17.49 1.74
N GLU A 76 -12.92 -17.16 0.54
CA GLU A 76 -12.30 -17.47 -0.74
C GLU A 76 -11.09 -16.58 -1.09
N LYS A 77 -10.90 -15.47 -0.37
CA LYS A 77 -9.84 -14.50 -0.63
C LYS A 77 -8.72 -14.61 0.38
N VAL A 78 -7.48 -14.56 -0.13
CA VAL A 78 -6.31 -14.34 0.70
C VAL A 78 -6.23 -12.87 1.11
N CYS A 79 -6.10 -12.63 2.40
CA CYS A 79 -6.02 -11.31 3.04
C CYS A 79 -4.62 -11.11 3.63
N VAL A 80 -3.94 -10.02 3.28
CA VAL A 80 -2.59 -9.70 3.79
C VAL A 80 -2.59 -8.34 4.47
N GLY A 81 -2.07 -8.28 5.69
CA GLY A 81 -1.98 -7.07 6.50
C GLY A 81 -0.54 -6.67 6.74
N LEU A 82 -0.20 -5.43 6.44
CA LEU A 82 1.14 -4.89 6.65
C LEU A 82 1.16 -3.91 7.82
N ASP A 83 2.11 -4.05 8.73
CA ASP A 83 2.45 -3.01 9.71
C ASP A 83 3.94 -3.12 10.06
N VAL A 84 4.58 -1.99 10.37
CA VAL A 84 5.99 -1.97 10.78
C VAL A 84 6.18 -2.34 12.25
N LEU A 85 5.11 -2.31 13.05
CA LEU A 85 5.12 -2.57 14.49
C LEU A 85 4.70 -4.01 14.80
N SER A 86 5.68 -4.87 15.08
CA SER A 86 5.48 -6.29 15.42
C SER A 86 4.46 -6.54 16.55
N ARG A 87 4.37 -5.63 17.55
CA ARG A 87 3.39 -5.76 18.64
C ARG A 87 1.94 -5.70 18.13
N ARG A 88 1.66 -4.88 17.12
CA ARG A 88 0.32 -4.72 16.56
C ARG A 88 -0.06 -5.96 15.73
N LEU A 89 0.88 -6.44 14.92
CA LEU A 89 0.73 -7.69 14.15
C LEU A 89 0.41 -8.90 15.03
N ARG A 90 1.09 -9.06 16.16
CA ARG A 90 0.81 -10.15 17.12
C ARG A 90 -0.65 -10.15 17.57
N SER A 91 -1.25 -8.98 17.77
CA SER A 91 -2.67 -8.88 18.13
C SER A 91 -3.59 -9.33 16.98
N GLY A 92 -3.19 -9.10 15.72
CA GLY A 92 -3.89 -9.64 14.55
C GLY A 92 -3.76 -11.17 14.48
N GLU A 93 -2.55 -11.68 14.73
CA GLU A 93 -2.24 -13.11 14.75
C GLU A 93 -3.06 -13.86 15.82
N GLU A 94 -3.10 -13.37 17.06
CA GLU A 94 -3.97 -13.92 18.11
C GLU A 94 -5.46 -13.94 17.71
N LYS A 95 -5.92 -12.93 16.95
CA LYS A 95 -7.29 -12.86 16.44
C LYS A 95 -7.55 -13.86 15.32
N ARG A 96 -6.54 -14.15 14.49
CA ARG A 96 -6.56 -15.19 13.45
C ARG A 96 -6.65 -16.56 14.09
N GLU A 97 -5.74 -16.87 15.02
CA GLU A 97 -5.66 -18.16 15.72
C GLU A 97 -6.94 -18.47 16.48
N ARG A 98 -7.46 -17.53 17.28
CA ARG A 98 -8.72 -17.71 18.03
C ARG A 98 -9.93 -18.03 17.15
N ARG A 99 -9.89 -17.63 15.87
CA ARG A 99 -10.96 -17.84 14.90
C ARG A 99 -10.67 -18.97 13.91
N GLY A 100 -9.51 -19.62 14.01
CA GLY A 100 -9.10 -20.71 13.12
C GLY A 100 -8.93 -20.29 11.65
N LEU A 101 -8.67 -19.01 11.36
CA LEU A 101 -8.62 -18.50 9.98
C LEU A 101 -7.29 -18.87 9.30
N GLN A 102 -7.38 -19.40 8.09
CA GLN A 102 -6.21 -19.80 7.28
C GLN A 102 -5.93 -18.86 6.11
N ASN A 103 -6.88 -17.97 5.79
CA ASN A 103 -6.83 -17.07 4.63
C ASN A 103 -6.37 -15.65 4.98
N VAL A 104 -5.77 -15.43 6.16
CA VAL A 104 -5.27 -14.12 6.57
C VAL A 104 -3.84 -14.20 7.09
N PHE A 105 -3.01 -13.26 6.67
CA PHE A 105 -1.60 -13.20 7.00
C PHE A 105 -1.19 -11.81 7.46
N PHE A 106 -0.30 -11.75 8.45
CA PHE A 106 0.23 -10.51 9.02
C PHE A 106 1.74 -10.43 8.78
N VAL A 107 2.16 -9.44 7.99
CA VAL A 107 3.54 -9.31 7.51
C VAL A 107 4.14 -8.02 8.04
N LYS A 108 5.32 -8.14 8.66
CA LYS A 108 6.10 -6.97 9.07
C LYS A 108 6.85 -6.40 7.87
N ALA A 109 6.30 -5.33 7.29
CA ALA A 109 6.92 -4.69 6.14
C ALA A 109 6.59 -3.19 6.08
N GLU A 110 7.50 -2.42 5.48
CA GLU A 110 7.12 -1.13 4.92
C GLU A 110 6.32 -1.33 3.63
N ALA A 111 5.31 -0.47 3.41
CA ALA A 111 4.41 -0.57 2.26
C ALA A 111 5.17 -0.59 0.92
N ALA A 112 6.18 0.27 0.77
CA ALA A 112 6.96 0.36 -0.46
C ALA A 112 7.82 -0.90 -0.70
N GLU A 113 8.37 -1.50 0.35
CA GLU A 113 9.14 -2.75 0.24
C GLU A 113 8.24 -3.91 -0.17
N PHE A 114 7.04 -4.01 0.42
CA PHE A 114 6.08 -5.05 0.06
C PHE A 114 5.53 -4.87 -1.36
N VAL A 115 5.17 -3.65 -1.75
CA VAL A 115 4.70 -3.36 -3.12
C VAL A 115 5.78 -3.71 -4.14
N GLU A 116 7.06 -3.44 -3.85
CA GLU A 116 8.16 -3.85 -4.74
C GLU A 116 8.27 -5.38 -4.84
N ALA A 117 8.14 -6.08 -3.71
CA ALA A 117 8.31 -7.53 -3.61
C ALA A 117 7.12 -8.34 -4.16
N MET A 118 5.90 -7.87 -3.99
CA MET A 118 4.70 -8.66 -4.27
C MET A 118 4.56 -9.01 -5.76
N PRO A 119 3.98 -10.17 -6.10
CA PRO A 119 3.68 -10.51 -7.48
C PRO A 119 2.68 -9.53 -8.10
N ALA A 120 2.73 -9.40 -9.42
CA ALA A 120 1.71 -8.65 -10.13
C ALA A 120 0.39 -9.45 -10.12
N LYS A 121 -0.73 -8.73 -10.21
CA LYS A 121 -2.09 -9.28 -10.33
C LYS A 121 -2.60 -10.07 -9.13
N THR A 122 -1.93 -9.99 -7.98
CA THR A 122 -2.33 -10.71 -6.77
C THR A 122 -3.53 -10.08 -6.06
N PHE A 123 -3.59 -8.74 -5.99
CA PHE A 123 -4.60 -8.03 -5.20
C PHE A 123 -5.64 -7.30 -6.05
N GLY A 124 -6.91 -7.45 -5.69
CA GLY A 124 -8.04 -6.71 -6.28
C GLY A 124 -8.48 -5.50 -5.47
N ALA A 125 -8.19 -5.52 -4.17
CA ALA A 125 -8.56 -4.47 -3.24
C ALA A 125 -7.38 -4.16 -2.31
N VAL A 126 -7.09 -2.87 -2.16
CA VAL A 126 -6.08 -2.36 -1.23
C VAL A 126 -6.77 -1.39 -0.28
N TYR A 127 -6.65 -1.61 1.02
CA TYR A 127 -7.21 -0.76 2.06
C TYR A 127 -6.09 0.01 2.74
N ILE A 128 -6.30 1.31 2.91
CA ILE A 128 -5.40 2.23 3.60
C ILE A 128 -6.26 3.03 4.57
N LEU A 129 -6.34 2.55 5.82
CA LEU A 129 -7.26 3.05 6.83
C LEU A 129 -6.49 3.83 7.89
N PHE A 130 -6.84 5.11 8.06
CA PHE A 130 -6.26 6.02 9.05
C PHE A 130 -4.72 6.08 9.03
N PRO A 131 -4.08 6.25 7.85
CA PRO A 131 -2.63 6.37 7.78
C PRO A 131 -2.13 7.64 8.47
N ASP A 132 -0.89 7.62 8.97
CA ASP A 132 -0.26 8.77 9.63
C ASP A 132 -0.38 10.04 8.76
N PRO A 133 -1.05 11.11 9.25
CA PRO A 133 -1.37 12.27 8.42
C PRO A 133 -0.23 13.26 8.28
N TRP A 134 0.83 13.15 9.09
CA TRP A 134 1.98 14.06 9.10
C TRP A 134 1.56 15.55 9.01
N PRO A 135 0.88 16.08 10.04
CA PRO A 135 0.12 17.34 9.94
C PRO A 135 1.00 18.57 9.66
N LYS A 136 2.28 18.52 10.03
CA LYS A 136 3.24 19.59 9.75
C LYS A 136 3.58 19.59 8.26
N ARG A 137 3.37 20.72 7.56
CA ARG A 137 3.64 20.87 6.11
C ARG A 137 5.01 20.33 5.66
N LYS A 138 6.06 20.57 6.45
CA LYS A 138 7.42 20.07 6.17
C LYS A 138 7.57 18.53 6.17
N HIS A 139 6.57 17.80 6.67
CA HIS A 139 6.53 16.35 6.70
C HIS A 139 5.54 15.76 5.69
N ALA A 140 4.88 16.58 4.85
CA ALA A 140 3.88 16.08 3.89
C ALA A 140 4.46 15.03 2.91
N ALA A 141 5.75 15.10 2.59
CA ALA A 141 6.46 14.10 1.79
C ALA A 141 6.56 12.72 2.46
N ARG A 142 6.25 12.60 3.76
CA ARG A 142 6.22 11.32 4.49
C ARG A 142 4.86 10.60 4.42
N ARG A 143 3.83 11.28 3.89
CA ARG A 143 2.52 10.67 3.68
C ARG A 143 2.64 9.56 2.65
N LEU A 144 1.94 8.46 2.87
CA LEU A 144 1.97 7.29 2.00
C LEU A 144 1.48 7.59 0.57
N ILE A 145 0.41 8.39 0.44
CA ILE A 145 -0.15 8.73 -0.87
C ILE A 145 0.75 9.79 -1.53
N GLN A 146 1.77 9.31 -2.25
CA GLN A 146 2.64 10.07 -3.17
C GLN A 146 2.56 9.46 -4.57
N ASN A 147 2.96 10.22 -5.60
CA ASN A 147 2.89 9.77 -6.99
C ASN A 147 3.72 8.49 -7.23
N ASP A 148 4.91 8.41 -6.65
CA ASP A 148 5.80 7.25 -6.83
C ASP A 148 5.20 5.99 -6.20
N PHE A 149 4.58 6.11 -5.02
CA PHE A 149 3.85 5.02 -4.40
C PHE A 149 2.64 4.60 -5.24
N LEU A 150 1.86 5.55 -5.75
CA LEU A 150 0.71 5.28 -6.61
C LEU A 150 1.11 4.61 -7.94
N THR A 151 2.24 5.00 -8.52
CA THR A 151 2.82 4.38 -9.73
C THR A 151 3.26 2.95 -9.45
N ALA A 152 4.04 2.73 -8.39
CA ALA A 152 4.52 1.41 -8.01
C ALA A 152 3.34 0.46 -7.69
N LEU A 153 2.34 0.95 -6.97
CA LEU A 153 1.14 0.17 -6.65
C LEU A 153 0.35 -0.16 -7.93
N ALA A 154 0.14 0.81 -8.81
CA ALA A 154 -0.53 0.64 -10.08
C ALA A 154 0.14 -0.38 -11.01
N ALA A 155 1.47 -0.51 -10.94
CA ALA A 155 2.22 -1.50 -11.73
C ALA A 155 1.98 -2.95 -11.28
N LYS A 156 1.55 -3.14 -10.04
CA LYS A 156 1.33 -4.47 -9.45
C LYS A 156 -0.14 -4.91 -9.48
N LEU A 157 -1.07 -3.99 -9.61
CA LEU A 157 -2.50 -4.28 -9.60
C LEU A 157 -3.07 -4.45 -11.01
N VAL A 158 -4.08 -5.31 -11.15
CA VAL A 158 -4.84 -5.41 -12.41
C VAL A 158 -5.70 -4.16 -12.61
N PRO A 159 -5.98 -3.77 -13.86
CA PRO A 159 -7.02 -2.80 -14.14
C PRO A 159 -8.36 -3.18 -13.47
N GLY A 160 -9.07 -2.18 -12.93
CA GLY A 160 -10.29 -2.37 -12.16
C GLY A 160 -10.08 -2.69 -10.67
N SER A 161 -8.84 -2.98 -10.23
CA SER A 161 -8.50 -3.06 -8.80
C SER A 161 -8.77 -1.72 -8.12
N LYS A 162 -9.09 -1.78 -6.82
CA LYS A 162 -9.54 -0.61 -6.06
C LYS A 162 -8.61 -0.32 -4.88
N VAL A 163 -8.37 0.97 -4.64
CA VAL A 163 -7.80 1.47 -3.40
C VAL A 163 -8.90 2.14 -2.60
N PHE A 164 -9.14 1.64 -1.39
CA PHE A 164 -10.06 2.18 -0.41
C PHE A 164 -9.24 2.96 0.62
N PHE A 165 -9.38 4.28 0.61
CA PHE A 165 -8.63 5.17 1.49
C PHE A 165 -9.57 5.87 2.46
N ARG A 166 -9.24 5.84 3.76
CA ARG A 166 -10.01 6.51 4.82
C ARG A 166 -9.06 7.27 5.75
N THR A 167 -9.43 8.49 6.13
CA THR A 167 -8.68 9.31 7.10
C THR A 167 -9.61 10.31 7.80
N ASP A 168 -9.28 10.67 9.03
CA ASP A 168 -9.89 11.74 9.82
C ASP A 168 -9.27 13.13 9.50
N ASP A 169 -8.07 13.16 8.91
CA ASP A 169 -7.39 14.40 8.56
C ASP A 169 -7.92 15.02 7.25
N LYS A 170 -8.52 16.21 7.36
CA LYS A 170 -9.12 16.96 6.24
C LYS A 170 -8.09 17.35 5.17
N VAL A 171 -6.87 17.68 5.57
CA VAL A 171 -5.81 18.13 4.66
C VAL A 171 -5.28 16.95 3.87
N TYR A 172 -4.99 15.85 4.57
CA TYR A 172 -4.52 14.63 3.93
C TYR A 172 -5.57 14.06 2.98
N TYR A 173 -6.85 14.08 3.36
CA TYR A 173 -7.93 13.67 2.46
C TYR A 173 -7.95 14.47 1.15
N LYS A 174 -7.91 15.81 1.24
CA LYS A 174 -7.89 16.68 0.05
C LYS A 174 -6.68 16.42 -0.83
N GLU A 175 -5.51 16.23 -0.23
CA GLU A 175 -4.29 15.90 -0.99
C GLU A 175 -4.34 14.52 -1.62
N ALA A 176 -4.90 13.51 -0.94
CA ALA A 176 -5.10 12.19 -1.51
C ALA A 176 -6.05 12.24 -2.71
N CYS A 177 -7.19 12.93 -2.60
CA CYS A 177 -8.10 13.16 -3.72
C CYS A 177 -7.39 13.83 -4.91
N LYS A 178 -6.63 14.90 -4.65
CA LYS A 178 -5.86 15.60 -5.69
C LYS A 178 -4.89 14.65 -6.39
N ARG A 179 -4.10 13.87 -5.63
CA ARG A 179 -3.12 12.94 -6.21
C ARG A 179 -3.77 11.84 -7.02
N PHE A 180 -4.84 11.21 -6.52
CA PHE A 180 -5.53 10.18 -7.28
C PHE A 180 -6.19 10.72 -8.56
N SER A 181 -6.75 11.94 -8.53
CA SER A 181 -7.39 12.55 -9.70
C SER A 181 -6.39 13.04 -10.76
N GLU A 182 -5.20 13.49 -10.35
CA GLU A 182 -4.16 13.95 -11.28
C GLU A 182 -3.25 12.81 -11.80
N HIS A 183 -3.33 11.61 -11.21
CA HIS A 183 -2.47 10.48 -11.58
C HIS A 183 -3.07 9.67 -12.73
N SER A 184 -2.35 9.55 -13.86
CA SER A 184 -2.80 8.90 -15.11
C SER A 184 -3.29 7.45 -14.99
N HIS A 185 -2.88 6.77 -13.92
CA HIS A 185 -3.18 5.37 -13.63
C HIS A 185 -4.44 5.14 -12.78
N TRP A 186 -5.01 6.19 -12.22
CA TRP A 186 -6.12 6.09 -11.27
C TRP A 186 -7.28 7.00 -11.68
N SER A 187 -8.48 6.61 -11.26
CA SER A 187 -9.68 7.44 -11.34
C SER A 187 -10.41 7.39 -10.01
N LEU A 188 -10.93 8.52 -9.53
CA LEU A 188 -11.78 8.54 -8.34
C LEU A 188 -13.18 8.03 -8.71
N ASP A 189 -13.70 7.14 -7.87
CA ASP A 189 -15.08 6.67 -7.95
C ASP A 189 -15.72 6.74 -6.57
N THR A 190 -16.38 7.86 -6.29
CA THR A 190 -17.02 8.10 -4.97
C THR A 190 -18.31 7.31 -4.78
N HIS A 191 -18.82 6.64 -5.82
CA HIS A 191 -20.07 5.87 -5.74
C HIS A 191 -19.85 4.40 -5.42
N GLN A 192 -18.60 3.93 -5.44
CA GLN A 192 -18.30 2.54 -5.16
C GLN A 192 -18.65 2.16 -3.71
N PRO A 193 -19.47 1.10 -3.50
CA PRO A 193 -19.68 0.55 -2.17
C PRO A 193 -18.37 0.09 -1.53
N TRP A 194 -18.29 0.27 -0.21
CA TRP A 194 -17.25 -0.25 0.64
C TRP A 194 -17.60 -1.70 1.03
N PRO A 195 -16.88 -2.71 0.50
CA PRO A 195 -17.26 -4.11 0.71
C PRO A 195 -17.16 -4.53 2.17
N CYS A 196 -16.25 -3.92 2.92
CA CYS A 196 -16.08 -4.09 4.36
C CYS A 196 -16.14 -2.70 5.01
N ASP A 197 -17.35 -2.23 5.31
CA ASP A 197 -17.54 -1.03 6.14
C ASP A 197 -17.85 -1.47 7.58
N SER A 198 -16.86 -2.11 8.22
CA SER A 198 -16.96 -2.34 9.65
C SER A 198 -16.50 -1.09 10.37
N THR A 199 -17.28 -0.67 11.37
CA THR A 199 -16.96 0.48 12.23
C THR A 199 -15.59 0.25 12.84
N THR A 200 -14.59 0.99 12.36
CA THR A 200 -13.25 0.89 12.92
C THR A 200 -13.22 1.57 14.29
N TYR A 201 -12.33 1.14 15.19
CA TYR A 201 -12.12 1.78 16.51
C TYR A 201 -11.89 3.30 16.40
N PHE A 202 -11.36 3.79 15.28
CA PHE A 202 -11.17 5.22 15.05
C PHE A 202 -12.49 5.98 14.83
N GLU A 203 -13.54 5.34 14.31
CA GLU A 203 -14.83 6.00 14.05
C GLU A 203 -15.55 6.37 15.35
N GLU A 204 -15.39 5.54 16.38
CA GLU A 204 -15.93 5.78 17.71
C GLU A 204 -15.26 6.98 18.42
N VAL A 205 -14.06 7.37 17.99
CA VAL A 205 -13.18 8.30 18.73
C VAL A 205 -12.93 9.64 18.02
N THR A 206 -13.02 9.73 16.68
CA THR A 206 -12.43 10.85 15.91
C THR A 206 -13.38 11.98 15.49
N GLY A 207 -14.68 11.92 15.81
CA GLY A 207 -15.64 12.97 15.41
C GLY A 207 -15.94 13.02 13.90
N GLY A 208 -15.59 11.94 13.18
CA GLY A 208 -15.93 11.71 11.77
C GLY A 208 -14.70 11.48 10.88
N TYR A 209 -14.88 10.76 9.77
CA TYR A 209 -13.84 10.45 8.80
C TYR A 209 -14.26 10.87 7.38
N ARG A 210 -13.31 10.80 6.46
CA ARG A 210 -13.52 10.95 5.02
C ARG A 210 -12.96 9.74 4.30
N SER A 211 -13.65 9.33 3.25
CA SER A 211 -13.29 8.18 2.44
C SER A 211 -13.29 8.53 0.96
N LEU A 212 -12.43 7.84 0.21
CA LEU A 212 -12.44 7.83 -1.25
C LEU A 212 -12.16 6.42 -1.73
N VAL A 213 -12.64 6.11 -2.93
CA VAL A 213 -12.23 4.93 -3.67
C VAL A 213 -11.54 5.39 -4.95
N ALA A 214 -10.38 4.83 -5.22
CA ALA A 214 -9.67 5.01 -6.48
C ALA A 214 -9.62 3.69 -7.25
N VAL A 215 -9.94 3.73 -8.53
CA VAL A 215 -9.97 2.57 -9.42
C VAL A 215 -8.76 2.61 -10.33
N ARG A 216 -8.08 1.48 -10.48
CA ARG A 216 -6.96 1.33 -11.41
C ARG A 216 -7.48 1.40 -12.85
N ASN A 217 -7.03 2.39 -13.62
CA ASN A 217 -7.42 2.58 -15.01
C ASN A 217 -6.98 1.39 -15.88
N LEU A 218 -7.76 1.10 -16.93
CA LEU A 218 -7.30 0.30 -18.06
C LEU A 218 -6.10 1.04 -18.68
N LEU A 219 -5.03 0.31 -19.01
CA LEU A 219 -3.99 0.88 -19.85
C LEU A 219 -4.66 1.19 -21.20
N ILE A 220 -4.83 2.47 -21.50
CA ILE A 220 -5.12 2.88 -22.86
C ILE A 220 -3.87 2.50 -23.63
N SER A 221 -3.96 1.46 -24.48
CA SER A 221 -2.90 1.17 -25.45
C SER A 221 -2.59 2.49 -26.15
N ALA A 222 -1.33 2.93 -26.11
CA ALA A 222 -0.91 4.16 -26.77
C ALA A 222 -1.49 4.12 -28.18
N LYS A 223 -2.29 5.13 -28.54
CA LYS A 223 -2.85 5.25 -29.90
C LYS A 223 -1.68 5.09 -30.86
N THR A 224 -1.63 3.98 -31.58
CA THR A 224 -0.79 3.87 -32.77
C THR A 224 -1.19 5.06 -33.64
N PRO A 225 -0.26 5.94 -34.05
CA PRO A 225 -0.61 6.99 -34.99
C PRO A 225 -1.14 6.30 -36.24
N CYS A 226 -2.42 6.50 -36.55
CA CYS A 226 -2.99 6.11 -37.82
C CYS A 226 -2.25 6.90 -38.90
N HIS A 227 -1.27 6.26 -39.53
CA HIS A 227 -0.76 6.69 -40.82
C HIS A 227 -1.91 6.47 -41.82
N TRP A 228 -2.61 7.54 -42.16
CA TRP A 228 -3.41 7.57 -43.37
C TRP A 228 -2.46 7.91 -44.52
N GLY A 229 -2.45 7.05 -45.53
CA GLY A 229 -1.79 7.27 -46.82
C GLY A 229 -2.57 8.18 -47.73
#